data_AF-A0A914ZFR0-F1
#
_entry.id   AF-A0A914ZFR0-F1
#
_cell.length_a   1.000
_cell.length_b   1.000
_cell.length_c   1.000
_cell.angle_alpha   90.00
_cell.angle_beta   90.00
_cell.angle_gamma   90.00
#
_symmetry.space_group_name_H-M   'P 1'
#
loop_
_entity.id
_entity.type
_entity.pdbx_description
1 polymer ?
#
loop_
_entity_poly.entity_id
_entity_poly.type
_entity_poly.pdbx_seq_one_letter_code
_entity_poly.pdbx_strand_id
1 'polypeptide(L)'
;MLRASFSPLIILIASTMRAMGSILGGEIHCTRMSAIQGDVYAMDDSGRTVDTKSSSVAELTLKETLCLNFTESSSSQLHAIEFVRMEQHFPVLAAYKFAIPQMSSSCICDCAGAEQYCSVETHRYKNCTKGSVCYRTYHSHQSNSGCLTSARSEVCCEISIEPYNGKIFTAIKLNQPDTVVVLKHRIYERIASRWIEATSDEFDAVVNKGSARIESVDRRKIEIRVTSGRVIREMSDGMYYYSDDDRTLMMGVRLNEPTESDVHKLGWMRKENGTWNVRNGIVKITDSQHVTVESCKGQKYLTRYNAEYFVSGTEGWEDLDLGYRVDDQSWVEAVSVAPDGRSVRVVHAEGTAVHLTINSDIRPLVVHHSSQVNSFSGSIQMDEKSNRYLNLTITGGKGTLIGYVHRSEEKVATEWSFSVEVGNILRSSFTTTVGGIPLEITSDRYVCLHPAGDTNAELCKWFRYEATPLRERHIAHRWQTNIGDCPGCNERGFDNFLQKLDPREWLDGLNSTTEVVTCALEVALVIAGLLATILIFTKCIIPLAR
;
A
#
# COMPACT_ATOMS: atom_id res chain seq x y z
N MET A 1 40.95 17.70 -83.33
CA MET A 1 42.24 17.18 -82.78
C MET A 1 42.73 18.17 -81.73
N LEU A 2 42.23 18.09 -80.50
CA LEU A 2 42.84 17.41 -79.34
C LEU A 2 44.22 17.97 -78.94
N ARG A 3 44.25 18.87 -77.95
CA ARG A 3 44.84 18.64 -76.62
C ARG A 3 44.76 19.90 -75.76
N ALA A 4 43.92 19.86 -74.73
CA ALA A 4 44.02 20.71 -73.54
C ALA A 4 44.59 19.84 -72.42
N SER A 5 45.69 20.28 -71.79
CA SER A 5 46.37 19.55 -70.72
C SER A 5 45.76 19.86 -69.37
N PHE A 6 45.24 18.82 -68.71
CA PHE A 6 44.97 18.79 -67.27
C PHE A 6 46.22 18.33 -66.52
N SER A 7 46.55 19.01 -65.43
CA SER A 7 47.62 18.65 -64.49
C SER A 7 46.98 18.09 -63.20
N PRO A 8 47.36 16.89 -62.69
CA PRO A 8 46.76 16.34 -61.49
C PRO A 8 47.57 16.61 -60.21
N LEU A 9 46.85 17.18 -59.25
CA LEU A 9 46.81 16.95 -57.81
C LEU A 9 47.89 16.04 -57.16
N ILE A 10 48.64 16.66 -56.25
CA ILE A 10 49.50 16.02 -55.24
C ILE A 10 48.61 15.47 -54.10
N ILE A 11 48.72 14.17 -53.83
CA ILE A 11 48.06 13.49 -52.69
C ILE A 11 48.97 13.61 -51.47
N LEU A 12 48.51 14.34 -50.45
CA LEU A 12 49.10 14.34 -49.11
C LEU A 12 48.49 13.20 -48.29
N ILE A 13 49.34 12.29 -47.83
CA ILE A 13 49.00 11.21 -46.90
C ILE A 13 48.94 11.80 -45.49
N ALA A 14 47.73 11.95 -44.94
CA ALA A 14 47.51 12.24 -43.53
C ALA A 14 47.23 10.92 -42.79
N SER A 15 48.20 10.49 -41.99
CA SER A 15 48.11 9.40 -41.03
C SER A 15 47.06 9.71 -39.96
N THR A 16 45.95 8.96 -39.96
CA THR A 16 45.05 8.90 -38.82
C THR A 16 45.29 7.58 -38.09
N MET A 17 45.92 7.65 -36.92
CA MET A 17 45.83 6.59 -35.92
C MET A 17 44.36 6.47 -35.52
N ARG A 18 43.64 5.49 -36.09
CA ARG A 18 42.35 5.05 -35.56
C ARG A 18 42.63 4.18 -34.34
N ALA A 19 42.19 4.68 -33.18
CA ALA A 19 41.95 3.83 -32.02
C ALA A 19 41.09 2.64 -32.47
N MET A 20 41.58 1.41 -32.27
CA MET A 20 40.81 0.19 -32.45
C MET A 20 39.75 0.12 -31.35
N GLY A 21 38.64 0.84 -31.53
CA GLY A 21 37.39 0.52 -30.86
C GLY A 21 36.84 -0.74 -31.51
N SER A 22 37.05 -1.89 -30.86
CA SER A 22 36.37 -3.12 -31.26
C SER A 22 34.87 -2.92 -31.10
N ILE A 23 34.16 -2.96 -32.23
CA ILE A 23 32.70 -3.04 -32.29
C ILE A 23 32.30 -4.33 -31.56
N LEU A 24 31.84 -4.20 -30.32
CA LEU A 24 31.13 -5.29 -29.66
C LEU A 24 29.83 -5.50 -30.42
N GLY A 25 29.57 -6.76 -30.81
CA GLY A 25 28.20 -7.22 -31.01
C GLY A 25 27.42 -6.85 -29.76
N GLY A 26 26.33 -6.11 -29.93
CA GLY A 26 25.62 -5.46 -28.84
C GLY A 26 25.12 -6.49 -27.84
N GLU A 27 25.43 -6.29 -26.56
CA GLU A 27 24.66 -6.77 -25.40
C GLU A 27 25.29 -6.41 -24.04
N ILE A 28 26.54 -5.93 -23.97
CA ILE A 28 27.16 -5.54 -22.68
C ILE A 28 27.86 -4.18 -22.70
N HIS A 29 27.62 -3.39 -21.64
CA HIS A 29 28.41 -2.22 -21.30
C HIS A 29 29.20 -2.49 -20.03
N CYS A 30 30.53 -2.40 -20.13
CA CYS A 30 31.42 -2.59 -19.00
C CYS A 30 31.63 -1.24 -18.31
N THR A 31 31.12 -1.10 -17.10
CA THR A 31 31.22 0.12 -16.29
C THR A 31 32.69 0.40 -15.97
N ARG A 32 33.09 1.67 -16.04
CA ARG A 32 34.44 2.08 -15.62
C ARG A 32 34.52 2.09 -14.10
N MET A 33 35.23 1.12 -13.53
CA MET A 33 35.43 0.98 -12.08
C MET A 33 36.89 0.81 -11.72
N SER A 34 37.25 1.26 -10.52
CA SER A 34 38.55 1.00 -9.91
C SER A 34 38.50 -0.34 -9.18
N ALA A 35 39.26 -1.33 -9.67
CA ALA A 35 39.45 -2.59 -8.95
C ALA A 35 40.79 -2.57 -8.20
N ILE A 36 40.78 -3.00 -6.94
CA ILE A 36 41.99 -3.24 -6.16
C ILE A 36 42.39 -4.69 -6.40
N GLN A 37 43.60 -4.92 -6.91
CA GLN A 37 44.10 -6.26 -7.21
C GLN A 37 45.27 -6.61 -6.31
N GLY A 38 45.21 -7.79 -5.69
CA GLY A 38 46.27 -8.34 -4.85
C GLY A 38 46.39 -9.85 -5.02
N ASP A 39 47.29 -10.46 -4.26
CA ASP A 39 47.47 -11.91 -4.23
C ASP A 39 47.13 -12.43 -2.83
N VAL A 40 46.41 -13.55 -2.78
CA VAL A 40 45.96 -14.23 -1.56
C VAL A 40 46.70 -15.55 -1.47
N TYR A 41 47.37 -15.76 -0.34
CA TYR A 41 48.17 -16.95 -0.09
C TYR A 41 47.41 -17.87 0.87
N ALA A 42 47.16 -19.12 0.46
CA ALA A 42 46.75 -20.17 1.38
C ALA A 42 48.00 -20.77 2.02
N MET A 43 48.03 -20.87 3.34
CA MET A 43 49.13 -21.49 4.08
C MET A 43 48.70 -22.85 4.65
N ASP A 44 49.61 -23.81 4.71
CA ASP A 44 49.41 -25.03 5.49
C ASP A 44 49.56 -24.77 7.00
N ASP A 45 49.27 -25.79 7.81
CA ASP A 45 49.43 -25.75 9.27
C ASP A 45 50.88 -25.48 9.71
N SER A 46 51.85 -25.58 8.80
CA SER A 46 53.27 -25.26 9.03
C SER A 46 53.65 -23.83 8.58
N GLY A 47 52.68 -23.04 8.10
CA GLY A 47 52.87 -21.67 7.63
C GLY A 47 53.51 -21.55 6.24
N ARG A 48 53.60 -22.63 5.47
CA ARG A 48 54.12 -22.61 4.09
C ARG A 48 52.99 -22.33 3.11
N THR A 49 53.27 -21.51 2.10
CA THR A 49 52.32 -21.18 1.04
C THR A 49 52.05 -22.41 0.17
N VAL A 50 50.80 -22.89 0.16
CA VAL A 50 50.33 -24.05 -0.60
C VAL A 50 49.66 -23.64 -1.90
N ASP A 51 48.96 -22.50 -1.89
CA ASP A 51 48.20 -22.00 -3.04
C ASP A 51 48.29 -20.48 -3.09
N THR A 52 48.36 -19.92 -4.29
CA THR A 52 48.40 -18.46 -4.51
C THR A 52 47.35 -18.11 -5.54
N LYS A 53 46.37 -17.31 -5.12
CA LYS A 53 45.29 -16.83 -6.00
C LYS A 53 45.38 -15.33 -6.16
N SER A 54 45.10 -14.84 -7.36
CA SER A 54 44.82 -13.42 -7.56
C SER A 54 43.46 -13.09 -6.96
N SER A 55 43.38 -12.00 -6.22
CA SER A 55 42.12 -11.44 -5.72
C SER A 55 41.90 -10.05 -6.31
N SER A 56 40.73 -9.84 -6.91
CA SER A 56 40.27 -8.56 -7.42
C SER A 56 39.05 -8.11 -6.62
N VAL A 57 39.15 -6.93 -6.00
CA VAL A 57 38.07 -6.33 -5.22
C VAL A 57 37.52 -5.13 -5.99
N ALA A 58 36.21 -5.08 -6.16
CA ALA A 58 35.51 -3.98 -6.83
C ALA A 58 34.18 -3.69 -6.12
N GLU A 59 33.73 -2.45 -6.22
CA GLU A 59 32.39 -2.04 -5.82
C GLU A 59 31.50 -1.93 -7.06
N LEU A 60 30.27 -2.43 -6.95
CA LEU A 60 29.29 -2.43 -8.03
C LEU A 60 27.98 -1.82 -7.52
N THR A 61 27.45 -0.82 -8.21
CA THR A 61 26.12 -0.26 -7.90
C THR A 61 25.04 -0.91 -8.77
N LEU A 62 23.76 -0.64 -8.44
CA LEU A 62 22.63 -1.28 -9.11
C LEU A 62 22.64 -0.99 -10.63
N LYS A 63 22.42 -2.04 -11.43
CA LYS A 63 22.49 -2.07 -12.91
C LYS A 63 23.89 -1.92 -13.52
N GLU A 64 24.95 -1.72 -12.75
CA GLU A 64 26.31 -1.68 -13.29
C GLU A 64 26.83 -3.09 -13.63
N THR A 65 27.83 -3.14 -14.53
CA THR A 65 28.48 -4.40 -14.93
C THR A 65 29.99 -4.32 -14.83
N LEU A 66 30.59 -5.22 -14.07
CA LEU A 66 32.03 -5.44 -14.00
C LEU A 66 32.46 -6.40 -15.10
N CYS A 67 33.47 -6.02 -15.88
CA CYS A 67 34.05 -6.88 -16.91
C CYS A 67 35.51 -7.22 -16.63
N LEU A 68 35.81 -8.51 -16.60
CA LEU A 68 37.14 -9.07 -16.37
C LEU A 68 37.57 -9.88 -17.59
N ASN A 69 38.64 -9.48 -18.24
CA ASN A 69 39.24 -10.22 -19.34
C ASN A 69 40.38 -11.08 -18.82
N PHE A 70 40.22 -12.39 -18.98
CA PHE A 70 41.23 -13.39 -18.66
C PHE A 70 41.88 -13.83 -19.97
N THR A 71 43.04 -13.25 -20.24
CA THR A 71 43.87 -13.58 -21.41
C THR A 71 44.94 -14.59 -21.03
N GLU A 72 44.86 -15.77 -21.62
CA GLU A 72 45.89 -16.80 -21.57
C GLU A 72 46.46 -17.01 -22.98
N SER A 73 47.63 -17.64 -23.11
CA SER A 73 48.41 -17.74 -24.36
C SER A 73 47.66 -18.29 -25.57
N SER A 74 46.52 -18.96 -25.39
CA SER A 74 45.70 -19.54 -26.46
C SER A 74 44.20 -19.22 -26.41
N SER A 75 43.69 -18.58 -25.36
CA SER A 75 42.25 -18.25 -25.24
C SER A 75 42.02 -16.99 -24.40
N SER A 76 41.12 -16.13 -24.89
CA SER A 76 40.66 -14.94 -24.17
C SER A 76 39.18 -15.14 -23.84
N GLN A 77 38.86 -15.05 -22.55
CA GLN A 77 37.50 -15.10 -22.05
C GLN A 77 37.19 -13.82 -21.30
N LEU A 78 36.02 -13.25 -21.56
CA LEU A 78 35.52 -12.05 -20.91
C LEU A 78 34.38 -12.45 -19.98
N HIS A 79 34.58 -12.23 -18.68
CA HIS A 79 33.57 -12.47 -17.65
C HIS A 79 32.89 -11.15 -17.35
N ALA A 80 31.57 -11.10 -17.47
CA ALA A 80 30.76 -9.94 -17.15
C ALA A 80 29.85 -10.28 -15.95
N ILE A 81 29.96 -9.50 -14.88
CA ILE A 81 29.17 -9.64 -13.66
C ILE A 81 28.30 -8.40 -13.54
N GLU A 82 26.99 -8.57 -13.74
CA GLU A 82 25.99 -7.51 -13.75
C GLU A 82 25.20 -7.54 -12.44
N PHE A 83 25.01 -6.38 -11.80
CA PHE A 83 24.10 -6.25 -10.66
C PHE A 83 22.69 -5.97 -11.15
N VAL A 84 21.90 -7.03 -11.34
CA VAL A 84 20.60 -6.96 -12.02
C VAL A 84 19.55 -6.27 -11.17
N ARG A 85 19.39 -6.69 -9.92
CA ARG A 85 18.32 -6.19 -9.04
C ARG A 85 18.62 -6.46 -7.58
N MET A 86 18.11 -5.58 -6.73
CA MET A 86 18.09 -5.75 -5.28
C MET A 86 16.66 -6.02 -4.84
N GLU A 87 16.47 -7.04 -4.01
CA GLU A 87 15.17 -7.45 -3.52
C GLU A 87 15.17 -7.52 -2.00
N GLN A 88 14.04 -7.19 -1.38
CA GLN A 88 13.77 -7.45 0.03
C GLN A 88 12.59 -8.40 0.16
N HIS A 89 12.83 -9.51 0.87
CA HIS A 89 11.85 -10.57 1.08
C HIS A 89 11.38 -10.52 2.53
N PHE A 90 10.18 -10.00 2.74
CA PHE A 90 9.54 -9.86 4.05
C PHE A 90 8.72 -11.12 4.35
N PRO A 91 9.01 -11.86 5.42
CA PRO A 91 8.15 -12.94 5.86
C PRO A 91 6.91 -12.38 6.56
N VAL A 92 5.76 -13.00 6.29
CA VAL A 92 4.48 -12.65 6.92
C VAL A 92 4.34 -13.43 8.23
N LEU A 93 4.28 -12.73 9.36
CA LEU A 93 4.13 -13.33 10.70
C LEU A 93 2.70 -13.70 11.02
N ALA A 94 1.75 -12.90 10.54
CA ALA A 94 0.34 -13.10 10.79
C ALA A 94 -0.48 -12.41 9.70
N ALA A 95 -1.67 -12.94 9.43
CA ALA A 95 -2.60 -12.38 8.48
C ALA A 95 -4.04 -12.54 8.98
N TYR A 96 -4.91 -11.60 8.62
CA TYR A 96 -6.35 -11.73 8.84
C TYR A 96 -7.14 -11.00 7.74
N LYS A 97 -8.33 -11.51 7.43
CA LYS A 97 -9.22 -10.89 6.45
C LYS A 97 -10.15 -9.90 7.11
N PHE A 98 -10.36 -8.76 6.47
CA PHE A 98 -11.25 -7.71 6.95
C PHE A 98 -12.01 -7.05 5.80
N ALA A 99 -13.05 -6.29 6.14
CA ALA A 99 -13.81 -5.47 5.21
C ALA A 99 -13.92 -4.06 5.76
N ILE A 100 -14.26 -3.11 4.87
CA ILE A 100 -14.72 -1.79 5.27
C ILE A 100 -16.20 -1.93 5.65
N PRO A 101 -16.58 -1.64 6.90
CA PRO A 101 -17.95 -1.75 7.37
C PRO A 101 -18.82 -0.64 6.80
N GLN A 102 -19.97 -1.03 6.26
CA GLN A 102 -21.11 -0.17 6.00
C GLN A 102 -22.04 -0.24 7.21
N MET A 103 -22.21 0.89 7.90
CA MET A 103 -22.99 0.98 9.13
C MET A 103 -24.31 1.70 8.88
N SER A 104 -25.40 1.09 9.35
CA SER A 104 -26.73 1.67 9.40
C SER A 104 -27.35 1.45 10.78
N SER A 105 -28.00 2.48 11.31
CA SER A 105 -28.79 2.39 12.55
C SER A 105 -30.25 2.61 12.26
N SER A 106 -31.09 1.79 12.88
CA SER A 106 -32.52 2.04 13.04
C SER A 106 -32.83 2.19 14.52
N CYS A 107 -33.27 3.38 14.93
CA CYS A 107 -33.65 3.67 16.31
C CYS A 107 -35.15 3.92 16.46
N ILE A 108 -35.68 3.52 17.60
CA ILE A 108 -37.03 3.82 18.07
C ILE A 108 -36.95 4.58 19.39
N CYS A 109 -37.85 5.53 19.61
CA CYS A 109 -37.97 6.32 20.81
C CYS A 109 -39.31 6.07 21.49
N ASP A 110 -39.27 5.75 22.78
CA ASP A 110 -40.42 5.52 23.64
C ASP A 110 -40.57 6.65 24.66
N CYS A 111 -41.75 7.28 24.66
CA CYS A 111 -42.14 8.26 25.65
C CYS A 111 -42.44 7.58 26.99
N ALA A 112 -41.95 8.17 28.08
CA ALA A 112 -42.18 7.68 29.42
C ALA A 112 -43.68 7.50 29.69
N GLY A 113 -44.00 6.27 30.05
CA GLY A 113 -45.33 5.82 30.34
C GLY A 113 -45.91 4.93 29.25
N ALA A 114 -45.64 5.12 27.95
CA ALA A 114 -46.29 4.45 26.80
C ALA A 114 -46.22 2.90 26.82
N GLU A 115 -46.83 2.22 25.84
CA GLU A 115 -46.52 0.79 25.65
C GLU A 115 -45.01 0.64 25.47
N GLN A 116 -44.41 -0.31 26.20
CA GLN A 116 -42.96 -0.42 26.34
C GLN A 116 -42.39 -1.33 25.25
N TYR A 117 -41.89 -0.73 24.17
CA TYR A 117 -41.19 -1.41 23.08
C TYR A 117 -39.66 -1.41 23.28
N CYS A 118 -39.16 -0.41 24.01
CA CYS A 118 -37.78 -0.22 24.37
C CYS A 118 -37.55 -0.60 25.84
N SER A 119 -36.63 -1.54 26.09
CA SER A 119 -36.23 -1.91 27.44
C SER A 119 -34.77 -2.30 27.54
N VAL A 120 -34.19 -2.15 28.74
CA VAL A 120 -32.81 -2.54 29.04
C VAL A 120 -32.58 -4.02 28.73
N GLU A 121 -33.52 -4.89 29.09
CA GLU A 121 -33.37 -6.34 28.94
C GLU A 121 -33.31 -6.79 27.48
N THR A 122 -34.03 -6.09 26.60
CA THR A 122 -34.18 -6.45 25.19
C THR A 122 -33.08 -5.86 24.31
N HIS A 123 -32.51 -4.71 24.69
CA HIS A 123 -31.60 -3.94 23.83
C HIS A 123 -30.21 -3.69 24.40
N ARG A 124 -29.98 -3.71 25.72
CA ARG A 124 -28.66 -3.42 26.27
C ARG A 124 -27.71 -4.61 26.10
N TYR A 125 -26.61 -4.42 25.38
CA TYR A 125 -25.61 -5.45 25.11
C TYR A 125 -26.24 -6.75 24.56
N LYS A 126 -27.08 -6.62 23.53
CA LYS A 126 -27.71 -7.75 22.83
C LYS A 126 -27.37 -7.73 21.35
N ASN A 127 -27.38 -8.90 20.72
CA ASN A 127 -27.28 -9.02 19.27
C ASN A 127 -28.68 -8.92 18.65
N CYS A 128 -28.76 -8.40 17.43
CA CYS A 128 -29.94 -8.45 16.59
C CYS A 128 -29.73 -9.39 15.40
N THR A 129 -30.75 -9.52 14.54
CA THR A 129 -30.78 -10.50 13.44
C THR A 129 -30.60 -9.87 12.06
N LYS A 130 -30.53 -8.54 11.95
CA LYS A 130 -30.46 -7.82 10.66
C LYS A 130 -29.01 -7.62 10.20
N GLY A 131 -28.68 -8.13 9.02
CA GLY A 131 -27.37 -7.97 8.40
C GLY A 131 -26.32 -8.98 8.88
N SER A 132 -25.07 -8.77 8.47
CA SER A 132 -23.97 -9.70 8.78
C SER A 132 -23.52 -9.65 10.24
N VAL A 133 -23.44 -8.45 10.81
CA VAL A 133 -23.15 -8.21 12.22
C VAL A 133 -24.17 -7.21 12.73
N CYS A 134 -24.83 -7.51 13.85
CA CYS A 134 -25.92 -6.68 14.36
C CYS A 134 -25.88 -6.55 15.87
N TYR A 135 -25.89 -5.32 16.38
CA TYR A 135 -25.90 -5.01 17.80
C TYR A 135 -27.07 -4.12 18.17
N ARG A 136 -27.64 -4.35 19.35
CA ARG A 136 -28.65 -3.48 19.96
C ARG A 136 -28.02 -2.55 20.97
N THR A 137 -28.49 -1.32 21.00
CA THR A 137 -28.11 -0.30 21.97
C THR A 137 -29.34 0.24 22.68
N TYR A 138 -29.11 0.67 23.92
CA TYR A 138 -30.11 1.27 24.77
C TYR A 138 -29.57 2.58 25.33
N HIS A 139 -30.31 3.66 25.12
CA HIS A 139 -29.98 5.00 25.58
C HIS A 139 -31.13 5.53 26.44
N SER A 140 -30.96 5.48 27.75
CA SER A 140 -31.88 6.13 28.69
C SER A 140 -31.69 7.66 28.69
N HIS A 141 -32.69 8.37 29.23
CA HIS A 141 -32.61 9.79 29.56
C HIS A 141 -32.52 10.74 28.35
N GLN A 142 -33.24 10.42 27.27
CA GLN A 142 -33.29 11.23 26.06
C GLN A 142 -34.31 12.38 26.16
N SER A 143 -34.30 13.27 25.17
CA SER A 143 -35.22 14.41 25.12
C SER A 143 -36.67 13.92 25.02
N ASN A 144 -37.55 14.48 25.84
CA ASN A 144 -38.99 14.18 25.81
C ASN A 144 -39.73 15.01 24.75
N SER A 145 -39.01 15.54 23.75
CA SER A 145 -39.58 16.34 22.67
C SER A 145 -40.66 15.55 21.94
N GLY A 146 -41.88 16.12 21.88
CA GLY A 146 -43.05 15.46 21.30
C GLY A 146 -43.81 14.51 22.24
N CYS A 147 -43.31 14.23 23.44
CA CYS A 147 -44.01 13.46 24.46
C CYS A 147 -44.95 14.33 25.29
N LEU A 148 -46.07 13.75 25.75
CA LEU A 148 -47.02 14.42 26.65
C LEU A 148 -46.50 14.52 28.10
N THR A 149 -45.62 13.60 28.49
CA THR A 149 -45.07 13.52 29.84
C THR A 149 -43.78 14.35 29.95
N SER A 150 -43.56 14.95 31.12
CA SER A 150 -42.29 15.64 31.45
C SER A 150 -41.13 14.67 31.74
N ALA A 151 -41.43 13.37 31.86
CA ALA A 151 -40.44 12.35 32.08
C ALA A 151 -39.61 12.10 30.81
N ARG A 152 -38.33 11.77 31.01
CA ARG A 152 -37.37 11.57 29.91
C ARG A 152 -37.75 10.33 29.08
N SER A 153 -37.50 10.39 27.79
CA SER A 153 -37.73 9.28 26.87
C SER A 153 -36.57 8.27 26.90
N GLU A 154 -36.84 7.09 26.36
CA GLU A 154 -35.87 6.02 26.18
C GLU A 154 -35.72 5.73 24.68
N VAL A 155 -34.49 5.43 24.24
CA VAL A 155 -34.21 5.11 22.84
C VAL A 155 -33.53 3.77 22.75
N CYS A 156 -34.03 2.96 21.82
CA CYS A 156 -33.47 1.66 21.48
C CYS A 156 -33.06 1.68 20.02
N CYS A 157 -31.84 1.24 19.70
CA CYS A 157 -31.41 1.12 18.31
C CYS A 157 -30.94 -0.28 17.97
N GLU A 158 -31.10 -0.63 16.70
CA GLU A 158 -30.45 -1.75 16.05
C GLU A 158 -29.40 -1.19 15.07
N ILE A 159 -28.15 -1.58 15.25
CA ILE A 159 -27.03 -1.22 14.38
C ILE A 159 -26.70 -2.44 13.53
N SER A 160 -26.93 -2.34 12.23
CA SER A 160 -26.51 -3.34 11.25
C SER A 160 -25.21 -2.92 10.58
N ILE A 161 -24.29 -3.88 10.47
CA ILE A 161 -22.97 -3.71 9.87
C ILE A 161 -22.79 -4.77 8.79
N GLU A 162 -22.49 -4.30 7.58
CA GLU A 162 -22.29 -5.14 6.40
C GLU A 162 -20.97 -4.81 5.70
N PRO A 163 -20.32 -5.76 5.00
CA PRO A 163 -19.13 -5.46 4.22
C PRO A 163 -19.49 -4.59 3.02
N TYR A 164 -18.93 -3.37 2.94
CA TYR A 164 -19.21 -2.43 1.86
C TYR A 164 -18.81 -3.02 0.49
N ASN A 165 -19.77 -3.06 -0.44
CA ASN A 165 -19.62 -3.61 -1.79
C ASN A 165 -19.04 -5.05 -1.85
N GLY A 166 -19.13 -5.82 -0.76
CA GLY A 166 -18.58 -7.17 -0.69
C GLY A 166 -17.05 -7.26 -0.84
N LYS A 167 -16.33 -6.14 -0.77
CA LYS A 167 -14.87 -6.11 -0.92
C LYS A 167 -14.17 -6.68 0.29
N ILE A 168 -13.14 -7.48 0.04
CA ILE A 168 -12.36 -8.17 1.07
C ILE A 168 -10.91 -7.75 0.95
N PHE A 169 -10.33 -7.42 2.08
CA PHE A 169 -8.92 -7.08 2.22
C PHE A 169 -8.24 -8.08 3.13
N THR A 170 -6.95 -8.31 2.89
CA THR A 170 -6.10 -9.10 3.77
C THR A 170 -5.07 -8.18 4.42
N ALA A 171 -5.14 -8.07 5.75
CA ALA A 171 -4.12 -7.45 6.58
C ALA A 171 -2.99 -8.45 6.84
N ILE A 172 -1.74 -8.00 6.73
CA ILE A 172 -0.54 -8.81 6.97
C ILE A 172 0.43 -8.06 7.89
N LYS A 173 1.07 -8.80 8.80
CA LYS A 173 2.17 -8.30 9.63
C LYS A 173 3.50 -8.77 9.04
N LEU A 174 4.31 -7.83 8.57
CA LEU A 174 5.64 -8.09 8.02
C LEU A 174 6.69 -8.06 9.12
N ASN A 175 7.64 -9.00 9.08
CA ASN A 175 8.86 -8.97 9.89
C ASN A 175 10.02 -8.31 9.14
N GLN A 176 11.19 -8.22 9.79
CA GLN A 176 12.45 -7.85 9.15
C GLN A 176 12.70 -8.68 7.87
N PRO A 177 13.10 -8.03 6.76
CA PRO A 177 13.32 -8.68 5.50
C PRO A 177 14.69 -9.35 5.41
N ASP A 178 14.78 -10.35 4.53
CA ASP A 178 16.05 -10.77 3.95
C ASP A 178 16.37 -9.89 2.74
N THR A 179 17.59 -9.35 2.68
CA THR A 179 18.06 -8.56 1.53
C THR A 179 18.80 -9.49 0.58
N VAL A 180 18.28 -9.59 -0.64
CA VAL A 180 18.79 -10.46 -1.71
C VAL A 180 19.33 -9.57 -2.84
N VAL A 181 20.60 -9.78 -3.17
CA VAL A 181 21.26 -9.17 -4.32
C VAL A 181 21.28 -10.21 -5.43
N VAL A 182 20.68 -9.88 -6.57
CA VAL A 182 20.72 -10.76 -7.74
C VAL A 182 21.79 -10.29 -8.70
N LEU A 183 22.79 -11.15 -8.90
CA LEU A 183 23.87 -10.93 -9.85
C LEU A 183 23.70 -11.85 -11.05
N LYS A 184 24.08 -11.37 -12.22
CA LYS A 184 24.13 -12.18 -13.44
C LYS A 184 25.55 -12.27 -13.94
N HIS A 185 26.07 -13.50 -14.03
CA HIS A 185 27.41 -13.78 -14.54
C HIS A 185 27.29 -14.34 -15.95
N ARG A 186 27.88 -13.62 -16.92
CA ARG A 186 27.98 -14.05 -18.31
C ARG A 186 29.43 -14.27 -18.69
N ILE A 187 29.71 -15.30 -19.47
CA ILE A 187 31.05 -15.59 -19.99
C ILE A 187 30.99 -15.49 -21.52
N TYR A 188 31.90 -14.68 -22.07
CA TYR A 188 32.07 -14.54 -23.51
C TYR A 188 33.40 -15.13 -23.94
N GLU A 189 33.37 -15.89 -25.03
CA GLU A 189 34.55 -16.44 -25.67
C GLU A 189 34.81 -15.74 -27.00
N ARG A 190 36.09 -15.57 -27.33
CA ARG A 190 36.49 -14.93 -28.58
C ARG A 190 36.67 -15.98 -29.69
N ILE A 191 35.69 -16.07 -30.59
CA ILE A 191 35.71 -16.96 -31.76
C ILE A 191 35.75 -16.11 -33.04
N ALA A 192 36.73 -16.35 -33.92
CA ALA A 192 36.88 -15.62 -35.18
C ALA A 192 36.84 -14.08 -35.03
N SER A 193 37.49 -13.55 -33.99
CA SER A 193 37.50 -12.12 -33.63
C SER A 193 36.15 -11.50 -33.23
N ARG A 194 35.15 -12.31 -32.91
CA ARG A 194 33.88 -11.87 -32.31
C ARG A 194 33.72 -12.46 -30.92
N TRP A 195 33.12 -11.70 -30.01
CA TRP A 195 32.69 -12.21 -28.71
C TRP A 195 31.36 -12.92 -28.87
N ILE A 196 31.28 -14.15 -28.35
CA ILE A 196 30.07 -14.97 -28.34
C ILE A 196 29.80 -15.37 -26.90
N GLU A 197 28.57 -15.22 -26.44
CA GLU A 197 28.14 -15.67 -25.12
C GLU A 197 28.20 -17.21 -25.06
N ALA A 198 28.99 -17.72 -24.13
CA ALA A 198 29.15 -19.16 -23.90
C ALA A 198 28.25 -19.64 -22.76
N THR A 199 28.16 -18.87 -21.68
CA THR A 199 27.33 -19.18 -20.50
C THR A 199 26.73 -17.91 -19.91
N SER A 200 25.55 -18.05 -19.29
CA SER A 200 24.86 -16.97 -18.57
C SER A 200 24.04 -17.56 -17.42
N ASP A 201 24.42 -17.24 -16.20
CA ASP A 201 23.76 -17.73 -14.99
C ASP A 201 23.37 -16.55 -14.06
N GLU A 202 22.23 -16.66 -13.38
CA GLU A 202 21.79 -15.72 -12.33
C GLU A 202 21.99 -16.34 -10.96
N PHE A 203 22.45 -15.53 -9.99
CA PHE A 203 22.76 -15.95 -8.63
C PHE A 203 22.13 -15.00 -7.61
N ASP A 204 21.52 -15.60 -6.61
CA ASP A 204 20.90 -14.88 -5.49
C ASP A 204 21.84 -14.90 -4.28
N ALA A 205 22.25 -13.71 -3.83
CA ALA A 205 23.13 -13.52 -2.68
C ALA A 205 22.37 -12.86 -1.52
N VAL A 206 22.15 -13.58 -0.43
CA VAL A 206 21.56 -13.03 0.80
C VAL A 206 22.65 -12.31 1.60
N VAL A 207 22.60 -10.98 1.63
CA VAL A 207 23.73 -10.14 2.11
C VAL A 207 23.64 -9.71 3.58
N ASN A 208 22.44 -9.76 4.19
CA ASN A 208 22.23 -9.38 5.59
C ASN A 208 22.64 -10.49 6.60
N LYS A 209 22.97 -11.70 6.11
CA LYS A 209 23.39 -12.85 6.94
C LYS A 209 24.90 -13.13 6.88
N GLY A 210 25.68 -12.17 6.38
CA GLY A 210 27.13 -12.28 6.18
C GLY A 210 27.52 -12.29 4.71
N SER A 211 28.77 -12.68 4.41
CA SER A 211 29.25 -12.77 3.04
C SER A 211 28.62 -13.97 2.32
N ALA A 212 27.97 -13.73 1.18
CA ALA A 212 27.53 -14.79 0.29
C ALA A 212 28.72 -15.22 -0.60
N ARG A 213 29.05 -16.51 -0.59
CA ARG A 213 30.08 -17.11 -1.45
C ARG A 213 29.40 -17.82 -2.61
N ILE A 214 29.81 -17.48 -3.82
CA ILE A 214 29.41 -18.13 -5.06
C ILE A 214 30.67 -18.76 -5.66
N GLU A 215 30.63 -20.06 -5.89
CA GLU A 215 31.65 -20.75 -6.66
C GLU A 215 31.11 -20.98 -8.07
N SER A 216 31.67 -20.26 -9.05
CA SER A 216 31.36 -20.55 -10.45
C SER A 216 32.10 -21.83 -10.83
N VAL A 217 31.34 -22.88 -11.17
CA VAL A 217 31.86 -24.20 -11.58
C VAL A 217 32.27 -24.16 -13.05
N ASP A 218 33.08 -23.17 -13.43
CA ASP A 218 33.73 -23.12 -14.74
C ASP A 218 35.17 -23.66 -14.67
N ARG A 219 35.76 -23.95 -15.83
CA ARG A 219 37.14 -24.44 -16.02
C ARG A 219 38.21 -23.62 -15.27
N ARG A 220 37.91 -22.36 -14.95
CA ARG A 220 38.84 -21.40 -14.31
C ARG A 220 38.62 -21.19 -12.80
N LYS A 221 37.74 -21.98 -12.15
CA LYS A 221 37.49 -21.95 -10.68
C LYS A 221 37.43 -20.54 -10.09
N ILE A 222 36.58 -19.68 -10.65
CA ILE A 222 36.41 -18.32 -10.14
C ILE A 222 35.47 -18.36 -8.94
N GLU A 223 35.96 -17.84 -7.82
CA GLU A 223 35.17 -17.66 -6.61
C GLU A 223 34.76 -16.19 -6.51
N ILE A 224 33.44 -15.94 -6.48
CA ILE A 224 32.86 -14.60 -6.33
C ILE A 224 32.25 -14.52 -4.94
N ARG A 225 32.76 -13.62 -4.10
CA ARG A 225 32.15 -13.30 -2.80
C ARG A 225 31.48 -11.94 -2.89
N VAL A 226 30.26 -11.88 -2.38
CA VAL A 226 29.43 -10.68 -2.39
C VAL A 226 29.16 -10.28 -0.94
N THR A 227 29.43 -9.01 -0.65
CA THR A 227 29.08 -8.37 0.62
C THR A 227 28.40 -7.05 0.34
N SER A 228 27.49 -6.62 1.20
CA SER A 228 26.79 -5.34 1.05
C SER A 228 26.68 -4.66 2.41
N GLY A 229 26.67 -3.33 2.39
CA GLY A 229 26.21 -2.54 3.53
C GLY A 229 24.69 -2.64 3.72
N ARG A 230 24.18 -1.92 4.73
CA ARG A 230 22.74 -1.76 4.94
C ARG A 230 22.12 -0.99 3.77
N VAL A 231 20.99 -1.47 3.27
CA VAL A 231 20.20 -0.80 2.22
C VAL A 231 19.88 0.66 2.57
N ILE A 232 19.84 1.53 1.57
CA ILE A 232 19.58 2.98 1.75
C ILE A 232 18.16 3.20 2.28
N ARG A 233 17.20 2.46 1.74
CA ARG A 233 15.79 2.50 2.11
C ARG A 233 15.29 1.10 2.39
N GLU A 234 14.30 1.02 3.28
CA GLU A 234 13.70 -0.22 3.71
C GLU A 234 12.26 0.08 4.14
N MET A 235 11.34 -0.82 3.80
CA MET A 235 10.02 -0.82 4.40
C MET A 235 10.12 -1.21 5.88
N SER A 236 9.48 -0.45 6.75
CA SER A 236 9.39 -0.77 8.18
C SER A 236 8.72 -2.12 8.41
N ASP A 237 9.15 -2.84 9.44
CA ASP A 237 8.36 -3.94 10.00
C ASP A 237 7.03 -3.39 10.55
N GLY A 238 5.94 -4.14 10.36
CA GLY A 238 4.63 -3.66 10.79
C GLY A 238 3.45 -4.17 9.99
N MET A 239 2.33 -3.47 10.14
CA MET A 239 1.04 -3.83 9.56
C MET A 239 0.85 -3.19 8.18
N TYR A 240 0.54 -4.02 7.20
CA TYR A 240 0.21 -3.64 5.82
C TYR A 240 -1.08 -4.35 5.41
N TYR A 241 -1.68 -3.96 4.30
CA TYR A 241 -2.80 -4.72 3.75
C TYR A 241 -2.82 -4.68 2.24
N TYR A 242 -3.55 -5.59 1.63
CA TYR A 242 -3.83 -5.58 0.20
C TYR A 242 -5.28 -5.97 -0.06
N SER A 243 -5.84 -5.57 -1.21
CA SER A 243 -7.14 -6.04 -1.65
C SER A 243 -7.00 -7.44 -2.26
N ASP A 244 -7.91 -8.36 -1.94
CA ASP A 244 -7.86 -9.73 -2.45
C ASP A 244 -8.04 -9.79 -3.98
N ASP A 245 -8.62 -8.76 -4.59
CA ASP A 245 -8.89 -8.67 -6.04
C ASP A 245 -7.62 -8.41 -6.87
N ASP A 246 -6.80 -7.44 -6.46
CA ASP A 246 -5.64 -6.95 -7.22
C ASP A 246 -4.29 -7.25 -6.55
N ARG A 247 -4.30 -7.66 -5.27
CA ARG A 247 -3.11 -7.89 -4.44
C ARG A 247 -2.17 -6.69 -4.37
N THR A 248 -2.69 -5.48 -4.55
CA THR A 248 -1.90 -4.24 -4.42
C THR A 248 -1.60 -3.99 -2.95
N LEU A 249 -0.33 -3.94 -2.60
CA LEU A 249 0.10 -3.69 -1.22
C LEU A 249 -0.05 -2.20 -0.87
N MET A 250 -0.76 -1.93 0.22
CA MET A 250 -1.08 -0.60 0.73
C MET A 250 -0.35 -0.34 2.05
N MET A 251 0.02 0.92 2.26
CA MET A 251 0.67 1.39 3.48
C MET A 251 0.20 2.80 3.88
N GLY A 252 0.71 3.30 5.00
CA GLY A 252 0.43 4.67 5.47
C GLY A 252 -0.86 4.83 6.28
N VAL A 253 -1.58 3.74 6.53
CA VAL A 253 -2.78 3.70 7.38
C VAL A 253 -2.50 3.11 8.75
N ARG A 254 -3.30 3.50 9.74
CA ARG A 254 -3.31 2.83 11.04
C ARG A 254 -4.15 1.56 10.92
N LEU A 255 -3.50 0.40 11.01
CA LEU A 255 -4.14 -0.92 10.89
C LEU A 255 -3.98 -1.68 12.20
N ASN A 256 -5.04 -2.40 12.60
CA ASN A 256 -5.01 -3.22 13.82
C ASN A 256 -4.05 -4.41 13.68
N GLU A 257 -3.34 -4.74 14.75
CA GLU A 257 -2.67 -6.04 14.83
C GLU A 257 -3.68 -7.20 14.94
N PRO A 258 -3.29 -8.45 14.61
CA PRO A 258 -4.18 -9.62 14.74
C PRO A 258 -4.79 -9.79 16.14
N THR A 259 -4.07 -9.42 17.20
CA THR A 259 -4.57 -9.48 18.59
C THR A 259 -5.28 -8.21 19.05
N GLU A 260 -5.18 -7.13 18.30
CA GLU A 260 -5.79 -5.82 18.56
C GLU A 260 -7.18 -5.72 17.92
N SER A 261 -8.02 -4.81 18.40
CA SER A 261 -9.33 -4.52 17.82
C SER A 261 -9.78 -3.10 18.23
N ASP A 262 -9.04 -2.09 17.80
CA ASP A 262 -9.38 -0.68 17.96
C ASP A 262 -10.32 -0.24 16.82
N VAL A 263 -11.45 0.39 17.16
CA VAL A 263 -12.44 0.91 16.19
C VAL A 263 -11.98 2.19 15.49
N HIS A 264 -10.88 2.80 15.95
CA HIS A 264 -10.23 3.96 15.33
C HIS A 264 -9.13 3.57 14.33
N LYS A 265 -8.88 2.27 14.13
CA LYS A 265 -7.89 1.75 13.18
C LYS A 265 -8.55 0.84 12.17
N LEU A 266 -8.02 0.75 10.96
CA LEU A 266 -8.55 -0.14 9.94
C LEU A 266 -8.55 -1.61 10.42
N GLY A 267 -9.43 -2.43 9.86
CA GLY A 267 -9.44 -3.88 10.07
C GLY A 267 -10.08 -4.37 11.38
N TRP A 268 -10.99 -3.58 11.97
CA TRP A 268 -11.78 -3.98 13.14
C TRP A 268 -12.95 -4.92 12.82
N MET A 269 -13.51 -4.86 11.60
CA MET A 269 -14.51 -5.82 11.09
C MET A 269 -13.80 -6.95 10.33
N ARG A 270 -13.79 -8.15 10.92
CA ARG A 270 -12.97 -9.28 10.45
C ARG A 270 -13.84 -10.44 9.99
N LYS A 271 -13.27 -11.26 9.10
CA LYS A 271 -13.88 -12.52 8.67
C LYS A 271 -13.24 -13.68 9.43
N GLU A 272 -14.01 -14.32 10.30
CA GLU A 272 -13.60 -15.46 11.12
C GLU A 272 -14.48 -16.66 10.77
N ASN A 273 -13.89 -17.80 10.41
CA ASN A 273 -14.64 -19.03 10.07
C ASN A 273 -15.74 -18.83 9.00
N GLY A 274 -15.55 -17.89 8.08
CA GLY A 274 -16.50 -17.58 7.01
C GLY A 274 -17.56 -16.56 7.38
N THR A 275 -17.72 -16.20 8.66
CA THR A 275 -18.67 -15.18 9.13
C THR A 275 -17.96 -13.87 9.43
N TRP A 276 -18.68 -12.75 9.29
CA TRP A 276 -18.18 -11.45 9.70
C TRP A 276 -18.38 -11.27 11.20
N ASN A 277 -17.39 -10.69 11.87
CA ASN A 277 -17.40 -10.46 13.31
C ASN A 277 -16.63 -9.18 13.64
N VAL A 278 -17.02 -8.54 14.74
CA VAL A 278 -16.27 -7.45 15.37
C VAL A 278 -15.91 -7.92 16.78
N ARG A 279 -14.62 -8.06 17.06
CA ARG A 279 -14.16 -8.59 18.35
C ARG A 279 -14.53 -7.65 19.50
N ASN A 280 -15.30 -8.17 20.46
CA ASN A 280 -15.96 -7.38 21.51
C ASN A 280 -16.86 -6.26 20.95
N GLY A 281 -17.42 -6.45 19.75
CA GLY A 281 -18.25 -5.46 19.07
C GLY A 281 -19.48 -5.08 19.87
N ILE A 282 -20.06 -6.02 20.61
CA ILE A 282 -21.21 -5.76 21.49
C ILE A 282 -20.95 -4.71 22.55
N VAL A 283 -19.70 -4.46 22.95
CA VAL A 283 -19.35 -3.37 23.89
C VAL A 283 -18.82 -2.18 23.12
N LYS A 284 -17.89 -2.40 22.17
CA LYS A 284 -17.22 -1.30 21.46
C LYS A 284 -18.15 -0.50 20.57
N ILE A 285 -19.00 -1.18 19.81
CA ILE A 285 -19.93 -0.52 18.89
C ILE A 285 -21.01 0.21 19.70
N THR A 286 -21.51 -0.42 20.77
CA THR A 286 -22.52 0.20 21.63
C THR A 286 -21.99 1.44 22.34
N ASP A 287 -20.75 1.41 22.80
CA ASP A 287 -20.11 2.55 23.47
C ASP A 287 -19.69 3.63 22.47
N SER A 288 -19.42 3.26 21.21
CA SER A 288 -19.11 4.22 20.15
C SER A 288 -20.32 4.98 19.61
N GLN A 289 -21.53 4.46 19.80
CA GLN A 289 -22.74 5.08 19.27
C GLN A 289 -23.21 6.21 20.20
N HIS A 290 -23.41 7.38 19.60
CA HIS A 290 -24.06 8.52 20.23
C HIS A 290 -25.36 8.84 19.50
N VAL A 291 -26.45 8.90 20.26
CA VAL A 291 -27.79 9.19 19.75
C VAL A 291 -28.39 10.37 20.50
N THR A 292 -29.01 11.29 19.75
CA THR A 292 -29.74 12.43 20.28
C THR A 292 -31.11 12.50 19.63
N VAL A 293 -32.17 12.56 20.43
CA VAL A 293 -33.55 12.66 19.93
C VAL A 293 -33.93 14.10 19.63
N GLU A 294 -34.44 14.36 18.42
CA GLU A 294 -35.05 15.64 18.05
C GLU A 294 -36.55 15.66 18.34
N SER A 295 -37.26 14.57 17.99
CA SER A 295 -38.68 14.40 18.25
C SER A 295 -39.01 12.93 18.45
N CYS A 296 -39.36 12.56 19.67
CA CYS A 296 -39.69 11.18 20.03
C CYS A 296 -41.01 10.73 19.37
N LYS A 297 -42.04 11.58 19.40
CA LYS A 297 -43.31 11.32 18.71
C LYS A 297 -43.15 11.20 17.19
N GLY A 298 -42.26 12.00 16.61
CA GLY A 298 -41.94 11.91 15.18
C GLY A 298 -40.88 10.86 14.83
N GLN A 299 -40.40 10.09 15.81
CA GLN A 299 -39.28 9.14 15.66
C GLN A 299 -38.03 9.74 14.99
N LYS A 300 -37.76 11.04 15.19
CA LYS A 300 -36.61 11.74 14.60
C LYS A 300 -35.43 11.75 15.55
N TYR A 301 -34.28 11.28 15.09
CA TYR A 301 -33.05 11.21 15.87
C TYR A 301 -31.80 11.52 15.02
N LEU A 302 -30.78 12.00 15.72
CA LEU A 302 -29.43 12.20 15.22
C LEU A 302 -28.56 11.07 15.75
N THR A 303 -27.81 10.42 14.87
CA THR A 303 -26.85 9.36 15.23
C THR A 303 -25.45 9.77 14.80
N ARG A 304 -24.46 9.37 15.60
CA ARG A 304 -23.03 9.51 15.31
C ARG A 304 -22.29 8.31 15.86
N TYR A 305 -21.23 7.90 15.18
CA TYR A 305 -20.30 6.90 15.68
C TYR A 305 -18.95 7.53 15.99
N ASN A 306 -18.41 7.20 17.16
CA ASN A 306 -17.02 7.44 17.52
C ASN A 306 -16.15 6.26 17.05
N ALA A 307 -16.10 6.06 15.73
CA ALA A 307 -15.30 5.05 15.06
C ALA A 307 -14.68 5.65 13.80
N GLU A 308 -13.64 5.02 13.26
CA GLU A 308 -13.02 5.41 11.99
C GLU A 308 -13.14 4.28 10.96
N TYR A 309 -12.88 4.60 9.69
CA TYR A 309 -12.83 3.64 8.58
C TYR A 309 -14.14 2.87 8.36
N PHE A 310 -15.28 3.55 8.45
CA PHE A 310 -16.60 3.01 8.11
C PHE A 310 -17.29 3.91 7.09
N VAL A 311 -18.22 3.33 6.34
CA VAL A 311 -19.06 4.05 5.38
C VAL A 311 -20.49 4.09 5.93
N SER A 312 -21.19 5.20 5.73
CA SER A 312 -22.58 5.31 6.15
C SER A 312 -23.40 6.22 5.24
N GLY A 313 -24.68 5.87 5.02
CA GLY A 313 -25.57 6.61 4.13
C GLY A 313 -25.12 6.53 2.66
N THR A 314 -25.03 7.70 2.01
CA THR A 314 -24.61 7.84 0.60
C THR A 314 -23.11 8.08 0.43
N GLU A 315 -22.34 8.12 1.52
CA GLU A 315 -20.89 8.33 1.46
C GLU A 315 -20.22 7.13 0.77
N GLY A 316 -19.16 7.42 0.01
CA GLY A 316 -18.37 6.39 -0.65
C GLY A 316 -17.14 6.05 0.18
N TRP A 317 -16.54 4.89 -0.08
CA TRP A 317 -15.19 4.58 0.43
C TRP A 317 -14.08 5.51 -0.10
N GLU A 318 -14.36 6.33 -1.12
CA GLU A 318 -13.43 7.31 -1.70
C GLU A 318 -13.16 8.47 -0.75
N ASP A 319 -14.08 8.72 0.19
CA ASP A 319 -13.93 9.73 1.23
C ASP A 319 -13.01 9.26 2.38
N LEU A 320 -12.63 7.96 2.40
CA LEU A 320 -11.77 7.38 3.43
C LEU A 320 -10.29 7.46 3.02
N ASP A 321 -9.42 7.90 3.93
CA ASP A 321 -7.96 7.80 3.74
C ASP A 321 -7.48 6.35 3.93
N LEU A 322 -7.59 5.57 2.84
CA LEU A 322 -7.09 4.20 2.75
C LEU A 322 -5.56 4.15 2.51
N GLY A 323 -4.85 5.26 2.71
CA GLY A 323 -3.40 5.33 2.54
C GLY A 323 -3.00 5.37 1.07
N TYR A 324 -1.86 4.76 0.78
CA TYR A 324 -1.25 4.79 -0.55
C TYR A 324 -0.57 3.48 -0.87
N ARG A 325 -0.37 3.23 -2.16
CA ARG A 325 0.24 1.99 -2.62
C ARG A 325 1.75 2.02 -2.35
N VAL A 326 2.33 0.85 -2.09
CA VAL A 326 3.77 0.73 -1.86
C VAL A 326 4.55 0.93 -3.17
N ASP A 327 3.99 0.55 -4.30
CA ASP A 327 4.58 0.75 -5.63
C ASP A 327 4.56 2.22 -6.09
N ASP A 328 3.79 3.10 -5.44
CA ASP A 328 3.87 4.55 -5.68
C ASP A 328 5.13 5.20 -5.08
N GLN A 329 5.94 4.46 -4.32
CA GLN A 329 7.18 4.98 -3.76
C GLN A 329 8.28 5.03 -4.83
N SER A 330 8.98 6.16 -4.95
CA SER A 330 10.01 6.35 -5.98
C SER A 330 11.19 5.38 -5.92
N TRP A 331 11.45 4.78 -4.76
CA TRP A 331 12.52 3.81 -4.57
C TRP A 331 12.10 2.36 -4.83
N VAL A 332 10.81 2.11 -5.06
CA VAL A 332 10.25 0.79 -5.30
C VAL A 332 10.04 0.60 -6.80
N GLU A 333 10.71 -0.39 -7.39
CA GLU A 333 10.52 -0.77 -8.79
C GLU A 333 9.27 -1.65 -8.94
N ALA A 334 9.08 -2.61 -8.04
CA ALA A 334 7.94 -3.51 -8.03
C ALA A 334 7.67 -4.09 -6.65
N VAL A 335 6.41 -4.42 -6.38
CA VAL A 335 5.99 -5.16 -5.19
C VAL A 335 5.17 -6.36 -5.60
N SER A 336 5.39 -7.49 -4.94
CA SER A 336 4.61 -8.70 -5.17
C SER A 336 4.35 -9.43 -3.86
N VAL A 337 3.09 -9.82 -3.64
CA VAL A 337 2.68 -10.69 -2.54
C VAL A 337 2.65 -12.12 -3.05
N ALA A 338 3.29 -13.05 -2.34
CA ALA A 338 3.36 -14.44 -2.74
C ALA A 338 1.95 -15.07 -2.89
N PRO A 339 1.75 -16.04 -3.81
CA PRO A 339 0.45 -16.68 -4.02
C PRO A 339 -0.17 -17.25 -2.75
N ASP A 340 0.67 -17.81 -1.88
CA ASP A 340 0.32 -18.41 -0.58
C ASP A 340 0.16 -17.39 0.56
N GLY A 341 0.45 -16.11 0.31
CA GLY A 341 0.36 -15.02 1.28
C GLY A 341 1.40 -15.06 2.39
N ARG A 342 2.49 -15.83 2.23
CA ARG A 342 3.51 -16.03 3.30
C ARG A 342 4.70 -15.10 3.20
N SER A 343 4.91 -14.47 2.06
CA SER A 343 5.99 -13.50 1.88
C SER A 343 5.57 -12.35 0.97
N VAL A 344 6.25 -11.22 1.16
CA VAL A 344 6.17 -10.05 0.30
C VAL A 344 7.56 -9.78 -0.25
N ARG A 345 7.67 -9.62 -1.56
CA ARG A 345 8.90 -9.26 -2.25
C ARG A 345 8.80 -7.85 -2.78
N VAL A 346 9.77 -7.02 -2.40
CA VAL A 346 9.94 -5.63 -2.85
C VAL A 346 11.21 -5.56 -3.68
N VAL A 347 11.09 -5.15 -4.94
CA VAL A 347 12.22 -4.90 -5.83
C VAL A 347 12.56 -3.42 -5.76
N HIS A 348 13.82 -3.10 -5.51
CA HIS A 348 14.27 -1.73 -5.34
C HIS A 348 14.66 -1.12 -6.69
N ALA A 349 14.23 0.11 -6.94
CA ALA A 349 14.63 0.92 -8.08
C ALA A 349 16.02 1.56 -7.88
N GLU A 350 16.43 1.76 -6.63
CA GLU A 350 17.75 2.26 -6.23
C GLU A 350 18.43 1.26 -5.27
N GLY A 351 19.75 1.12 -5.31
CA GLY A 351 20.45 0.11 -4.50
C GLY A 351 21.76 0.61 -3.91
N THR A 352 22.19 0.00 -2.80
CA THR A 352 23.54 0.23 -2.25
C THR A 352 24.60 -0.43 -3.11
N ALA A 353 25.80 0.15 -3.10
CA ALA A 353 26.98 -0.51 -3.66
C ALA A 353 27.23 -1.85 -2.97
N VAL A 354 27.46 -2.89 -3.76
CA VAL A 354 27.87 -4.21 -3.31
C VAL A 354 29.36 -4.38 -3.53
N HIS A 355 30.04 -4.94 -2.55
CA HIS A 355 31.46 -5.22 -2.59
C HIS A 355 31.66 -6.64 -3.11
N LEU A 356 32.32 -6.74 -4.25
CA LEU A 356 32.67 -7.98 -4.92
C LEU A 356 34.13 -8.30 -4.63
N THR A 357 34.40 -9.52 -4.15
CA THR A 357 35.76 -10.07 -4.07
C THR A 357 35.83 -11.29 -4.98
N ILE A 358 36.69 -11.21 -5.98
CA ILE A 358 36.81 -12.22 -7.03
C ILE A 358 38.19 -12.87 -6.91
N ASN A 359 38.21 -14.14 -6.55
CA ASN A 359 39.45 -14.92 -6.48
C ASN A 359 39.58 -15.80 -7.72
N SER A 360 40.75 -15.77 -8.35
CA SER A 360 41.07 -16.50 -9.57
C SER A 360 42.54 -16.91 -9.60
N ASP A 361 42.86 -17.96 -10.37
CA ASP A 361 44.24 -18.44 -10.49
C ASP A 361 45.12 -17.47 -11.31
N ILE A 362 44.51 -16.74 -12.24
CA ILE A 362 45.19 -15.75 -13.10
C ILE A 362 44.66 -14.36 -12.76
N ARG A 363 45.53 -13.35 -12.80
CA ARG A 363 45.14 -11.94 -12.64
C ARG A 363 44.36 -11.43 -13.86
N PRO A 364 43.09 -11.01 -13.71
CA PRO A 364 42.31 -10.49 -14.82
C PRO A 364 42.70 -9.05 -15.18
N LEU A 365 42.44 -8.67 -16.43
CA LEU A 365 42.43 -7.28 -16.87
C LEU A 365 41.01 -6.71 -16.74
N VAL A 366 40.85 -5.60 -16.02
CA VAL A 366 39.55 -4.91 -15.93
C VAL A 366 39.31 -4.15 -17.23
N VAL A 367 38.18 -4.42 -17.86
CA VAL A 367 37.78 -3.79 -19.14
C VAL A 367 36.63 -2.84 -18.88
N HIS A 368 36.62 -1.70 -19.56
CA HIS A 368 35.54 -0.73 -19.50
C HIS A 368 35.18 -0.20 -20.90
N HIS A 369 33.96 0.28 -21.05
CA HIS A 369 33.47 0.96 -22.25
C HIS A 369 33.34 2.46 -21.99
N SER A 370 33.35 3.25 -23.07
CA SER A 370 33.12 4.69 -22.97
C SER A 370 31.63 5.00 -22.79
N SER A 371 31.31 5.85 -21.81
CA SER A 371 29.98 6.43 -21.64
C SER A 371 29.80 7.67 -22.50
N GLN A 372 28.55 8.06 -22.77
CA GLN A 372 28.20 9.22 -23.61
C GLN A 372 26.91 9.88 -23.11
N VAL A 373 26.81 11.21 -23.28
CA VAL A 373 25.59 11.99 -23.04
C VAL A 373 25.54 13.17 -23.99
N ASN A 374 24.35 13.48 -24.54
CA ASN A 374 24.16 14.67 -25.40
C ASN A 374 23.55 15.84 -24.62
N SER A 375 22.49 15.58 -23.85
CA SER A 375 21.85 16.57 -23.00
C SER A 375 21.08 15.91 -21.87
N PHE A 376 20.72 16.69 -20.85
CA PHE A 376 19.82 16.25 -19.78
C PHE A 376 18.89 17.39 -19.35
N SER A 377 17.78 17.05 -18.69
CA SER A 377 16.84 17.98 -18.06
C SER A 377 16.24 17.32 -16.82
N GLY A 378 15.60 18.10 -15.95
CA GLY A 378 15.02 17.54 -14.73
C GLY A 378 14.57 18.60 -13.73
N SER A 379 14.12 18.14 -12.57
CA SER A 379 13.72 18.95 -11.43
C SER A 379 14.06 18.24 -10.12
N ILE A 380 14.25 19.03 -9.07
CA ILE A 380 14.37 18.53 -7.70
C ILE A 380 12.97 18.59 -7.10
N GLN A 381 12.47 17.46 -6.61
CA GLN A 381 11.10 17.38 -6.10
C GLN A 381 11.08 16.90 -4.65
N MET A 382 10.17 17.48 -3.88
CA MET A 382 9.76 17.00 -2.56
C MET A 382 8.27 16.67 -2.61
N ASP A 383 7.94 15.40 -2.44
CA ASP A 383 6.56 14.91 -2.50
C ASP A 383 5.78 15.19 -1.20
N GLU A 384 4.48 14.87 -1.21
CA GLU A 384 3.56 15.00 -0.07
C GLU A 384 3.98 14.15 1.14
N LYS A 385 4.91 13.20 0.95
CA LYS A 385 5.46 12.28 1.95
C LYS A 385 6.84 12.74 2.45
N SER A 386 7.28 13.94 2.06
CA SER A 386 8.59 14.50 2.36
C SER A 386 9.78 13.71 1.78
N ASN A 387 9.55 12.83 0.80
CA ASN A 387 10.63 12.23 0.04
C ASN A 387 11.22 13.26 -0.90
N ARG A 388 12.54 13.39 -0.88
CA ARG A 388 13.29 14.22 -1.82
C ARG A 388 13.97 13.36 -2.86
N TYR A 389 13.78 13.72 -4.12
CA TYR A 389 14.37 12.99 -5.24
C TYR A 389 14.60 13.93 -6.42
N LEU A 390 15.52 13.52 -7.29
CA LEU A 390 15.88 14.20 -8.51
C LEU A 390 15.23 13.47 -9.68
N ASN A 391 14.28 14.12 -10.35
CA ASN A 391 13.70 13.56 -11.57
C ASN A 391 14.57 13.98 -12.76
N LEU A 392 15.20 13.02 -13.44
CA LEU A 392 16.14 13.24 -14.52
C LEU A 392 15.62 12.65 -15.82
N THR A 393 15.76 13.41 -16.91
CA THR A 393 15.59 12.93 -18.28
C THR A 393 16.88 13.18 -19.05
N ILE A 394 17.46 12.11 -19.57
CA ILE A 394 18.76 12.06 -20.23
C ILE A 394 18.54 11.77 -21.71
N THR A 395 19.12 12.59 -22.57
CA THR A 395 18.97 12.55 -24.02
C THR A 395 20.28 12.12 -24.66
N GLY A 396 20.25 11.11 -25.53
CA GLY A 396 21.46 10.55 -26.14
C GLY A 396 22.43 9.94 -25.13
N GLY A 397 21.91 9.31 -24.08
CA GLY A 397 22.72 8.72 -23.00
C GLY A 397 23.14 7.27 -23.30
N LYS A 398 24.36 6.91 -22.89
CA LYS A 398 24.89 5.53 -22.91
C LYS A 398 25.87 5.32 -21.76
N GLY A 399 25.78 4.18 -21.11
CA GLY A 399 26.64 3.77 -20.01
C GLY A 399 26.37 4.52 -18.71
N THR A 400 27.42 4.65 -17.91
CA THR A 400 27.37 5.32 -16.60
C THR A 400 27.65 6.81 -16.71
N LEU A 401 26.80 7.62 -16.06
CA LEU A 401 26.93 9.07 -15.97
C LEU A 401 27.09 9.48 -14.50
N ILE A 402 27.97 10.44 -14.23
CA ILE A 402 28.26 10.93 -12.88
C ILE A 402 27.75 12.36 -12.77
N GLY A 403 26.95 12.61 -11.72
CA GLY A 403 26.31 13.87 -11.45
C GLY A 403 26.83 14.54 -10.18
N TYR A 404 26.97 15.85 -10.22
CA TYR A 404 27.32 16.71 -9.09
C TYR A 404 26.29 17.81 -8.94
N VAL A 405 25.93 18.11 -7.69
CA VAL A 405 24.98 19.15 -7.33
C VAL A 405 25.71 20.24 -6.57
N HIS A 406 25.58 21.46 -7.09
CA HIS A 406 26.23 22.66 -6.57
C HIS A 406 25.20 23.72 -6.22
N ARG A 407 25.58 24.59 -5.28
CA ARG A 407 24.75 25.74 -4.87
C ARG A 407 24.70 26.85 -5.92
N SER A 408 25.76 27.02 -6.70
CA SER A 408 25.92 28.08 -7.70
C SER A 408 26.76 27.62 -8.89
N GLU A 409 26.76 28.42 -9.96
CA GLU A 409 27.55 28.18 -11.18
C GLU A 409 29.06 28.24 -10.96
N GLU A 410 29.52 28.85 -9.87
CA GLU A 410 30.94 28.95 -9.52
C GLU A 410 31.53 27.61 -9.04
N LYS A 411 30.67 26.60 -8.77
CA LYS A 411 31.06 25.24 -8.34
C LYS A 411 32.02 25.20 -7.14
N VAL A 412 31.91 26.17 -6.23
CA VAL A 412 32.82 26.33 -5.06
C VAL A 412 32.83 25.08 -4.18
N ALA A 413 31.68 24.44 -3.99
CA ALA A 413 31.53 23.20 -3.25
C ALA A 413 30.49 22.29 -3.91
N THR A 414 30.77 20.99 -3.89
CA THR A 414 29.81 19.94 -4.23
C THR A 414 29.00 19.60 -2.99
N GLU A 415 27.69 19.88 -3.00
CA GLU A 415 26.79 19.56 -1.89
C GLU A 415 26.38 18.08 -1.92
N TRP A 416 26.23 17.53 -3.12
CA TRP A 416 25.82 16.13 -3.31
C TRP A 416 26.32 15.59 -4.65
N SER A 417 26.55 14.28 -4.72
CA SER A 417 26.99 13.57 -5.93
C SER A 417 26.21 12.28 -6.09
N PHE A 418 25.93 11.90 -7.33
CA PHE A 418 25.18 10.69 -7.66
C PHE A 418 25.70 10.06 -8.97
N SER A 419 25.34 8.81 -9.23
CA SER A 419 25.61 8.13 -10.50
C SER A 419 24.29 7.60 -11.10
N VAL A 420 24.23 7.55 -12.42
CA VAL A 420 23.09 7.01 -13.18
C VAL A 420 23.60 6.06 -14.26
N GLU A 421 23.08 4.84 -14.27
CA GLU A 421 23.34 3.86 -15.32
C GLU A 421 22.24 3.89 -16.38
N VAL A 422 22.58 4.34 -17.60
CA VAL A 422 21.65 4.40 -18.74
C VAL A 422 21.59 3.07 -19.50
N GLY A 423 22.61 2.23 -19.31
CA GLY A 423 22.76 0.92 -19.96
C GLY A 423 23.57 0.97 -21.25
N ASN A 424 23.59 -0.16 -21.96
CA ASN A 424 24.53 -0.44 -23.03
C ASN A 424 24.20 0.13 -24.41
N ILE A 425 22.93 0.42 -24.67
CA ILE A 425 22.43 0.95 -25.92
C ILE A 425 22.33 2.47 -25.79
N LEU A 426 22.70 3.18 -26.85
CA LEU A 426 22.48 4.62 -26.92
C LEU A 426 20.97 4.90 -26.91
N ARG A 427 20.47 5.46 -25.82
CA ARG A 427 19.05 5.81 -25.67
C ARG A 427 18.82 7.23 -26.16
N SER A 428 17.83 7.41 -27.04
CA SER A 428 17.40 8.73 -27.48
C SER A 428 16.86 9.55 -26.31
N SER A 429 16.08 8.92 -25.42
CA SER A 429 15.58 9.50 -24.17
C SER A 429 15.52 8.44 -23.08
N PHE A 430 15.95 8.78 -21.87
CA PHE A 430 15.93 7.92 -20.68
C PHE A 430 15.53 8.74 -19.46
N THR A 431 14.42 8.39 -18.83
CA THR A 431 13.94 9.05 -17.61
C THR A 431 14.21 8.16 -16.40
N THR A 432 14.70 8.77 -15.32
CA THR A 432 15.03 8.08 -14.07
C THR A 432 14.83 9.01 -12.89
N THR A 433 14.65 8.43 -11.71
CA THR A 433 14.51 9.15 -10.45
C THR A 433 15.66 8.76 -9.54
N VAL A 434 16.38 9.74 -9.02
CA VAL A 434 17.51 9.51 -8.11
C VAL A 434 17.12 10.00 -6.72
N GLY A 435 17.00 9.07 -5.76
CA GLY A 435 16.73 9.40 -4.36
C GLY A 435 17.99 9.84 -3.61
N GLY A 436 17.84 10.06 -2.29
CA GLY A 436 18.98 10.32 -1.40
C GLY A 436 19.47 11.77 -1.38
N ILE A 437 18.63 12.72 -1.80
CA ILE A 437 18.96 14.15 -1.72
C ILE A 437 19.13 14.59 -0.25
N PRO A 438 20.24 15.25 0.12
CA PRO A 438 20.46 15.77 1.47
C PRO A 438 19.41 16.79 1.93
N LEU A 439 19.21 16.86 3.26
CA LEU A 439 18.18 17.71 3.87
C LEU A 439 18.47 19.22 3.74
N GLU A 440 19.71 19.59 3.44
CA GLU A 440 20.18 20.95 3.26
C GLU A 440 19.74 21.56 1.92
N ILE A 441 19.36 20.73 0.96
CA ILE A 441 18.91 21.17 -0.37
C ILE A 441 17.41 21.45 -0.33
N THR A 442 17.05 22.73 -0.23
CA THR A 442 15.66 23.23 -0.12
C THR A 442 15.31 24.33 -1.13
N SER A 443 16.12 24.49 -2.16
CA SER A 443 15.98 25.52 -3.20
C SER A 443 16.65 25.05 -4.48
N ASP A 444 16.49 25.81 -5.56
CA ASP A 444 17.08 25.53 -6.86
C ASP A 444 18.60 25.27 -6.75
N ARG A 445 19.09 24.33 -7.56
CA ARG A 445 20.52 23.96 -7.58
C ARG A 445 21.06 23.86 -8.99
N TYR A 446 22.37 24.08 -9.10
CA TYR A 446 23.11 23.91 -10.33
C TYR A 446 23.62 22.48 -10.41
N VAL A 447 23.01 21.69 -11.30
CA VAL A 447 23.32 20.27 -11.45
C VAL A 447 24.21 20.11 -12.67
N CYS A 448 25.32 19.37 -12.51
CA CYS A 448 26.24 19.02 -13.56
C CYS A 448 26.27 17.51 -13.76
N LEU A 449 26.39 17.06 -15.00
CA LEU A 449 26.41 15.65 -15.39
C LEU A 449 27.50 15.44 -16.43
N HIS A 450 28.32 14.41 -16.27
CA HIS A 450 29.34 14.04 -17.24
C HIS A 450 29.42 12.52 -17.44
N PRO A 451 29.87 12.03 -18.60
CA PRO A 451 30.15 10.62 -18.81
C PRO A 451 31.24 10.10 -17.87
N ALA A 452 31.07 8.88 -17.36
CA ALA A 452 32.10 8.22 -16.58
C ALA A 452 33.40 8.11 -17.40
N GLY A 453 34.45 8.80 -16.93
CA GLY A 453 35.75 8.80 -17.55
C GLY A 453 36.04 9.90 -18.57
N ASP A 454 35.07 10.77 -18.85
CA ASP A 454 35.27 12.00 -19.63
C ASP A 454 34.66 13.20 -18.86
N THR A 455 35.50 13.83 -18.04
CA THR A 455 35.11 15.02 -17.27
C THR A 455 35.02 16.28 -18.13
N ASN A 456 35.56 16.26 -19.35
CA ASN A 456 35.53 17.44 -20.24
C ASN A 456 34.18 17.56 -20.96
N ALA A 457 33.45 16.45 -21.11
CA ALA A 457 32.09 16.42 -21.64
C ALA A 457 31.02 16.73 -20.57
N GLU A 458 31.36 17.56 -19.59
CA GLU A 458 30.44 17.98 -18.53
C GLU A 458 29.38 18.94 -19.07
N LEU A 459 28.13 18.67 -18.72
CA LEU A 459 26.97 19.50 -19.03
C LEU A 459 26.35 19.97 -17.72
N CYS A 460 25.99 21.24 -17.61
CA CYS A 460 25.40 21.78 -16.38
C CYS A 460 24.14 22.60 -16.65
N LYS A 461 23.15 22.50 -15.76
CA LYS A 461 21.87 23.20 -15.84
C LYS A 461 21.29 23.50 -14.46
N TRP A 462 20.52 24.59 -14.37
CA TRP A 462 19.72 24.91 -13.20
C TRP A 462 18.47 24.05 -13.13
N PHE A 463 18.27 23.42 -11.98
CA PHE A 463 17.09 22.63 -11.68
C PHE A 463 16.24 23.34 -10.64
N ARG A 464 14.93 23.43 -10.91
CA ARG A 464 13.96 24.01 -10.00
C ARG A 464 13.65 23.05 -8.86
N TYR A 465 13.47 23.62 -7.68
CA TYR A 465 12.99 22.92 -6.49
C TYR A 465 11.47 23.05 -6.39
N GLU A 466 10.76 21.94 -6.51
CA GLU A 466 9.30 21.86 -6.43
C GLU A 466 8.91 21.09 -5.17
N ALA A 467 8.16 21.73 -4.28
CA ALA A 467 7.67 21.12 -3.05
C ALA A 467 6.15 21.06 -3.07
N THR A 468 5.61 19.84 -3.00
CA THR A 468 4.18 19.63 -2.76
C THR A 468 3.91 19.70 -1.25
N PRO A 469 2.82 20.36 -0.81
CA PRO A 469 2.47 20.41 0.61
C PRO A 469 2.11 19.00 1.13
N LEU A 470 2.21 18.83 2.45
CA LEU A 470 1.80 17.60 3.12
C LEU A 470 0.31 17.34 2.90
N ARG A 471 -0.05 16.07 2.73
CA ARG A 471 -1.44 15.66 2.58
C ARG A 471 -2.21 15.84 3.89
N GLU A 472 -3.27 16.65 3.86
CA GLU A 472 -4.19 16.81 4.99
C GLU A 472 -5.09 15.59 5.12
N ARG A 473 -5.23 15.06 6.34
CA ARG A 473 -6.15 13.96 6.66
C ARG A 473 -7.42 14.53 7.29
N HIS A 474 -8.52 14.51 6.54
CA HIS A 474 -9.83 14.87 7.07
C HIS A 474 -10.56 13.63 7.58
N ILE A 475 -10.97 13.64 8.86
CA ILE A 475 -11.81 12.61 9.45
C ILE A 475 -13.21 13.21 9.57
N ALA A 476 -14.14 12.76 8.73
CA ALA A 476 -15.51 13.25 8.76
C ALA A 476 -16.27 12.63 9.95
N HIS A 477 -16.49 13.42 11.00
CA HIS A 477 -17.41 13.08 12.08
C HIS A 477 -18.73 13.83 11.91
N ARG A 478 -19.60 13.34 11.03
CA ARG A 478 -20.89 14.00 10.76
C ARG A 478 -22.01 13.33 11.55
N TRP A 479 -22.91 14.16 12.08
CA TRP A 479 -24.18 13.68 12.61
C TRP A 479 -25.10 13.34 11.44
N GLN A 480 -25.77 12.20 11.53
CA GLN A 480 -26.74 11.77 10.54
C GLN A 480 -28.14 11.87 11.13
N THR A 481 -29.03 12.54 10.41
CA THR A 481 -30.45 12.64 10.76
C THR A 481 -31.22 11.51 10.12
N ASN A 482 -31.92 10.74 10.93
CA ASN A 482 -32.74 9.62 10.48
C ASN A 482 -34.13 9.68 11.12
N ILE A 483 -35.08 8.97 10.48
CA ILE A 483 -36.45 8.79 10.97
C ILE A 483 -36.63 7.30 11.26
N GLY A 484 -37.01 6.98 12.48
CA GLY A 484 -37.32 5.63 12.94
C GLY A 484 -38.71 5.20 12.50
N ASP A 485 -38.87 3.90 12.28
CA ASP A 485 -40.16 3.29 11.98
C ASP A 485 -40.58 2.42 13.16
N CYS A 486 -41.68 2.81 13.81
CA CYS A 486 -42.30 2.04 14.88
C CYS A 486 -43.82 2.24 14.85
N PRO A 487 -44.57 1.35 14.17
CA PRO A 487 -46.03 1.38 14.19
C PRO A 487 -46.53 1.08 15.61
N GLY A 488 -47.31 2.00 16.19
CA GLY A 488 -47.83 1.89 17.57
C GLY A 488 -46.99 2.58 18.66
N CYS A 489 -45.74 2.96 18.38
CA CYS A 489 -44.94 3.70 19.37
C CYS A 489 -45.56 5.08 19.65
N ASN A 490 -45.67 5.43 20.93
CA ASN A 490 -46.17 6.74 21.41
C ASN A 490 -47.63 7.06 21.04
N GLU A 491 -48.39 6.09 20.58
CA GLU A 491 -49.84 6.21 20.34
C GLU A 491 -50.60 6.01 21.66
N ARG A 492 -50.91 7.12 22.34
CA ARG A 492 -51.71 7.10 23.57
C ARG A 492 -52.92 8.02 23.51
N GLY A 493 -54.08 7.44 23.84
CA GLY A 493 -55.34 8.16 24.05
C GLY A 493 -56.17 8.30 22.78
N PHE A 494 -57.51 8.32 22.98
CA PHE A 494 -58.67 8.42 22.07
C PHE A 494 -58.55 7.95 20.61
N ASP A 495 -57.51 8.25 19.86
CA ASP A 495 -57.33 7.85 18.46
C ASP A 495 -57.10 6.33 18.33
N ASN A 496 -56.32 5.71 19.21
CA ASN A 496 -56.14 4.25 19.25
C ASN A 496 -57.39 3.53 19.83
N PHE A 497 -58.16 4.22 20.67
CA PHE A 497 -59.48 3.73 21.13
C PHE A 497 -60.54 3.84 20.02
N LEU A 498 -60.51 4.91 19.21
CA LEU A 498 -61.40 5.12 18.06
C LEU A 498 -61.05 4.20 16.89
N GLN A 499 -59.77 3.93 16.63
CA GLN A 499 -59.33 2.89 15.70
C GLN A 499 -59.75 1.50 16.18
N LYS A 500 -59.55 1.17 17.47
CA LYS A 500 -60.09 -0.06 18.07
C LYS A 500 -61.60 -0.06 18.28
N LEU A 501 -62.31 1.01 17.91
CA LEU A 501 -63.78 1.09 17.86
C LEU A 501 -64.29 1.11 16.41
N ASP A 502 -63.41 1.10 15.41
CA ASP A 502 -63.82 1.02 14.01
C ASP A 502 -64.35 -0.41 13.73
N PRO A 503 -65.65 -0.57 13.43
CA PRO A 503 -66.24 -1.90 13.23
C PRO A 503 -65.62 -2.68 12.06
N ARG A 504 -64.85 -2.00 11.21
CA ARG A 504 -64.14 -2.59 10.07
C ARG A 504 -62.94 -3.43 10.51
N GLU A 505 -62.22 -3.02 11.54
CA GLU A 505 -61.06 -3.78 12.05
C GLU A 505 -61.46 -4.90 13.03
N TRP A 506 -62.67 -4.85 13.60
CA TRP A 506 -63.18 -5.92 14.48
C TRP A 506 -63.41 -7.25 13.76
N LEU A 507 -63.53 -7.20 12.44
CA LEU A 507 -63.80 -8.37 11.58
C LEU A 507 -62.54 -8.86 10.87
N ASP A 508 -61.43 -8.12 10.92
CA ASP A 508 -60.15 -8.53 10.34
C ASP A 508 -59.48 -9.55 11.27
N GLY A 509 -59.57 -10.83 10.89
CA GLY A 509 -58.93 -11.96 11.59
C GLY A 509 -59.87 -13.11 11.97
N LEU A 510 -61.18 -12.98 11.76
CA LEU A 510 -62.15 -14.05 12.04
C LEU A 510 -62.15 -15.09 10.91
N ASN A 511 -61.36 -16.15 11.05
CA ASN A 511 -61.23 -17.22 10.05
C ASN A 511 -62.10 -18.46 10.34
N SER A 512 -62.83 -18.51 11.47
CA SER A 512 -63.71 -19.63 11.80
C SER A 512 -65.15 -19.21 12.08
N THR A 513 -66.11 -20.04 11.66
CA THR A 513 -67.55 -19.82 11.91
C THR A 513 -67.90 -19.82 13.40
N THR A 514 -67.10 -20.47 14.23
CA THR A 514 -67.24 -20.50 15.70
C THR A 514 -66.86 -19.18 16.36
N GLU A 515 -65.84 -18.48 15.87
CA GLU A 515 -65.43 -17.17 16.40
C GLU A 515 -66.45 -16.07 16.04
N VAL A 516 -67.08 -16.17 14.87
CA VAL A 516 -68.15 -15.24 14.46
C VAL A 516 -69.39 -15.40 15.35
N VAL A 517 -69.79 -16.64 15.65
CA VAL A 517 -70.97 -16.91 16.50
C VAL A 517 -70.72 -16.51 17.96
N THR A 518 -69.51 -16.72 18.48
CA THR A 518 -69.15 -16.31 19.85
C THR A 518 -69.07 -14.79 19.98
N CYS A 519 -68.46 -14.10 19.00
CA CYS A 519 -68.46 -12.64 18.94
C CYS A 519 -69.88 -12.05 18.89
N ALA A 520 -70.77 -12.62 18.06
CA ALA A 520 -72.16 -12.18 17.99
C ALA A 520 -72.93 -12.38 19.31
N LEU A 521 -72.65 -13.47 20.03
CA LEU A 521 -73.27 -13.78 21.32
C LEU A 521 -72.77 -12.84 22.43
N GLU A 522 -71.47 -12.52 22.45
CA GLU A 522 -70.88 -11.56 23.39
C GLU A 522 -71.44 -10.15 23.18
N VAL A 523 -71.55 -9.70 21.93
CA VAL A 523 -72.16 -8.40 21.60
C VAL A 523 -73.64 -8.36 22.02
N ALA A 524 -74.40 -9.44 21.79
CA ALA A 524 -75.79 -9.53 22.22
C ALA A 524 -75.95 -9.48 23.75
N LEU A 525 -75.06 -10.13 24.50
CA LEU A 525 -75.05 -10.10 25.97
C LEU A 525 -74.71 -8.72 26.52
N VAL A 526 -73.77 -8.00 25.90
CA VAL A 526 -73.44 -6.62 26.27
C VAL A 526 -74.62 -5.68 26.04
N ILE A 527 -75.30 -5.80 24.89
CA ILE A 527 -76.50 -5.00 24.59
C ILE A 527 -77.64 -5.32 25.57
N ALA A 528 -77.86 -6.60 25.89
CA ALA A 528 -78.86 -7.02 26.86
C ALA A 528 -78.54 -6.48 28.28
N GLY A 529 -77.28 -6.49 28.69
CA GLY A 529 -76.82 -5.92 29.95
C GLY A 529 -77.01 -4.41 30.03
N LEU A 530 -76.74 -3.69 28.93
CA LEU A 530 -77.00 -2.25 28.80
C LEU A 530 -78.49 -1.93 28.87
N LEU A 531 -79.33 -2.70 28.19
CA LEU A 531 -80.79 -2.50 28.26
C LEU A 531 -81.35 -2.83 29.65
N ALA A 532 -80.85 -3.87 30.31
CA ALA A 532 -81.24 -4.21 31.68
C ALA A 532 -80.83 -3.13 32.68
N THR A 533 -79.62 -2.58 32.56
CA THR A 533 -79.17 -1.47 33.42
C THR A 533 -79.99 -0.21 33.15
N ILE A 534 -80.27 0.16 31.90
CA ILE A 534 -81.14 1.29 31.56
C ILE A 534 -82.55 1.09 32.14
N LEU A 535 -83.11 -0.12 32.05
CA LEU A 535 -84.42 -0.44 32.64
C LEU A 535 -84.41 -0.35 34.17
N ILE A 536 -83.37 -0.85 34.83
CA ILE A 536 -83.24 -0.74 36.30
C ILE A 536 -83.14 0.72 36.73
N PHE A 537 -82.33 1.53 36.03
CA PHE A 537 -82.22 2.96 36.34
C PHE A 537 -83.52 3.71 36.09
N THR A 538 -84.20 3.45 34.96
CA THR A 538 -85.43 4.18 34.57
C THR A 538 -86.71 3.71 35.27
N LYS A 539 -86.81 2.43 35.66
CA LYS A 539 -88.02 1.85 36.25
C LYS A 539 -87.92 1.54 37.74
N CYS A 540 -86.71 1.36 38.28
CA CYS A 540 -86.54 1.05 39.70
C CYS A 540 -85.93 2.24 40.46
N ILE A 541 -84.86 2.85 39.96
CA ILE A 541 -84.13 3.87 40.72
C ILE A 541 -84.78 5.26 40.62
N ILE A 542 -85.14 5.71 39.41
CA ILE A 542 -85.76 7.03 39.19
C ILE A 542 -87.12 7.23 39.92
N PRO A 543 -88.04 6.25 40.00
CA PRO A 543 -89.29 6.42 40.75
C PRO A 543 -89.16 6.27 42.28
N LEU A 544 -88.00 5.85 42.80
CA LEU A 544 -87.69 5.86 44.24
C LEU A 544 -87.02 7.18 44.70
N ALA A 545 -86.55 8.00 43.76
CA ALA A 545 -85.92 9.29 44.00
C ALA A 545 -86.87 10.50 43.78
N ARG A 546 -88.18 10.22 43.61
CA ARG A 546 -89.28 11.18 43.56
C ARG A 546 -90.25 10.85 44.68
#